data_AF-A0A972BUH2-F1
#
_entry.id   AF-A0A972BUH2-F1
#
_cell.length_a   1.000
_cell.length_b   1.000
_cell.length_c   1.000
_cell.angle_alpha   90.00
_cell.angle_beta   90.00
_cell.angle_gamma   90.00
#
_symmetry.space_group_name_H-M   'P 1'
#
loop_
_entity.id
_entity.type
_entity.pdbx_description
1 polymer ?
#
loop_
_entity_poly.entity_id
_entity_poly.type
_entity_poly.pdbx_seq_one_letter_code
_entity_poly.pdbx_strand_id
1 'polypeptide(L)'
;MKKGFKAIVSLLFVAAFVLTLIPAAALAAPPDNTAYLSFADQAWALQYWGDDVDTGIVATNATVTGPGQYTVGLDFTGTAEGKAANMAFIAPQIKSGATTLPGYTIRIDKIEINGKEISFTKGYTNDEEGNIRMNIYNEWASVPADARSWDGDLTDVSPVIVSKDDFVDMETIFVTFTLFDAEGNSGEAADAPEATTPKTGVTSMALVYGLGALATGALVFKRKKR
;
A
#
# COMPACT_ATOMS: atom_id res chain seq x y z
N MET A 1 -16.40 66.65 -55.94
CA MET A 1 -15.88 65.86 -57.08
C MET A 1 -15.43 64.49 -56.59
N LYS A 2 -16.01 63.44 -57.18
CA LYS A 2 -15.47 62.07 -57.41
C LYS A 2 -14.95 61.22 -56.23
N LYS A 3 -15.65 60.07 -56.08
CA LYS A 3 -15.16 58.68 -55.90
C LYS A 3 -14.43 58.39 -54.57
N GLY A 4 -14.72 57.36 -53.78
CA GLY A 4 -15.47 56.13 -53.96
C GLY A 4 -14.78 55.04 -53.13
N PHE A 5 -15.56 54.32 -52.32
CA PHE A 5 -15.43 52.91 -51.95
C PHE A 5 -14.04 52.36 -51.52
N LYS A 6 -13.91 51.92 -50.25
CA LYS A 6 -13.69 50.50 -49.87
C LYS A 6 -13.58 50.33 -48.34
N ALA A 7 -14.11 49.19 -47.89
CA ALA A 7 -14.18 48.56 -46.56
C ALA A 7 -13.03 48.88 -45.57
N ILE A 8 -13.22 48.81 -44.25
CA ILE A 8 -13.25 47.54 -43.48
C ILE A 8 -13.81 47.80 -42.06
N VAL A 9 -14.77 46.97 -41.67
CA VAL A 9 -15.19 46.72 -40.27
C VAL A 9 -14.04 46.01 -39.56
N SER A 10 -13.54 46.52 -38.42
CA SER A 10 -13.01 45.63 -37.37
C SER A 10 -12.66 46.33 -36.06
N LEU A 11 -13.01 45.64 -34.97
CA LEU A 11 -12.32 45.59 -33.68
C LEU A 11 -12.40 46.80 -32.73
N LEU A 12 -13.52 46.87 -32.01
CA LEU A 12 -13.59 47.40 -30.64
C LEU A 12 -13.99 46.24 -29.73
N PHE A 13 -13.33 46.15 -28.56
CA PHE A 13 -13.38 45.09 -27.53
C PHE A 13 -12.38 43.93 -27.68
N VAL A 14 -11.12 44.16 -27.29
CA VAL A 14 -10.40 43.24 -26.38
C VAL A 14 -9.40 44.08 -25.58
N ALA A 15 -9.79 44.53 -24.39
CA ALA A 15 -8.87 45.03 -23.39
C ALA A 15 -9.18 44.34 -22.06
N ALA A 16 -8.12 43.75 -21.48
CA ALA A 16 -8.02 43.28 -20.10
C ALA A 16 -8.85 42.06 -19.68
N PHE A 17 -8.35 40.85 -19.94
CA PHE A 17 -8.11 39.83 -18.91
C PHE A 17 -7.35 38.62 -19.52
N VAL A 18 -6.04 38.76 -19.72
CA VAL A 18 -5.18 37.57 -19.84
C VAL A 18 -4.64 37.31 -18.45
N LEU A 19 -5.46 36.65 -17.62
CA LEU A 19 -4.98 35.94 -16.47
C LEU A 19 -4.21 34.75 -17.04
N THR A 20 -2.88 34.85 -17.05
CA THR A 20 -2.03 33.70 -17.36
C THR A 20 -2.34 32.64 -16.32
N LEU A 21 -3.12 31.63 -16.71
CA LEU A 21 -3.17 30.35 -16.02
C LEU A 21 -1.76 29.77 -16.12
N ILE A 22 -0.89 30.16 -15.18
CA ILE A 22 0.18 29.28 -14.75
C ILE A 22 -0.58 28.06 -14.22
N PRO A 23 -0.49 26.88 -14.85
CA PRO A 23 -1.00 25.69 -14.18
C PRO A 23 -0.30 25.70 -12.83
N ALA A 24 -1.07 25.81 -11.74
CA ALA A 24 -0.54 25.53 -10.44
C ALA A 24 0.09 24.15 -10.60
N ALA A 25 1.43 24.09 -10.68
CA ALA A 25 2.14 22.86 -10.44
C ALA A 25 1.57 22.44 -9.10
N ALA A 26 0.74 21.38 -9.11
CA ALA A 26 0.17 20.83 -7.91
C ALA A 26 1.37 20.68 -6.98
N LEU A 27 1.41 21.49 -5.92
CA LEU A 27 2.49 21.44 -4.95
C LEU A 27 2.50 19.99 -4.52
N ALA A 28 3.53 19.23 -4.91
CA ALA A 28 3.58 17.80 -4.64
C ALA A 28 3.22 17.63 -3.17
N ALA A 29 2.22 16.79 -2.88
CA ALA A 29 1.84 16.51 -1.51
C ALA A 29 3.12 16.18 -0.73
N PRO A 30 3.27 16.68 0.51
CA PRO A 30 4.46 16.39 1.28
C PRO A 30 4.67 14.88 1.31
N PRO A 31 5.94 14.43 1.23
CA PRO A 31 6.27 13.02 1.14
C PRO A 31 5.54 12.23 2.24
N ASP A 32 4.64 11.36 1.82
CA ASP A 32 3.78 10.57 2.68
C ASP A 32 4.23 9.12 2.60
N ASN A 33 5.01 8.63 3.57
CA ASN A 33 5.51 7.25 3.59
C ASN A 33 4.51 6.25 4.19
N THR A 34 3.21 6.47 3.98
CA THR A 34 2.19 5.52 4.45
C THR A 34 2.18 4.28 3.57
N ALA A 35 2.45 3.13 4.20
CA ALA A 35 2.20 1.82 3.62
C ALA A 35 0.72 1.43 3.77
N TYR A 36 0.13 0.90 2.71
CA TYR A 36 -1.26 0.50 2.65
C TYR A 36 -1.44 -0.69 1.68
N LEU A 37 -2.56 -1.40 1.82
CA LEU A 37 -2.94 -2.47 0.89
C LEU A 37 -3.96 -1.94 -0.11
N SER A 38 -3.53 -1.74 -1.35
CA SER A 38 -4.42 -1.34 -2.43
C SER A 38 -5.21 -2.53 -2.99
N PHE A 39 -6.44 -2.27 -3.43
CA PHE A 39 -7.43 -3.31 -3.72
C PHE A 39 -8.48 -2.85 -4.74
N ALA A 40 -8.88 -3.76 -5.63
CA ALA A 40 -10.12 -3.64 -6.40
C ALA A 40 -10.72 -5.02 -6.74
N ASP A 41 -12.05 -5.11 -6.66
CA ASP A 41 -12.81 -6.22 -7.23
C ASP A 41 -12.97 -6.08 -8.76
N GLN A 42 -13.38 -7.18 -9.41
CA GLN A 42 -13.54 -7.24 -10.86
C GLN A 42 -14.70 -6.37 -11.38
N ALA A 43 -15.67 -6.06 -10.53
CA ALA A 43 -16.80 -5.20 -10.86
C ALA A 43 -16.49 -3.70 -10.67
N TRP A 44 -15.35 -3.37 -10.06
CA TRP A 44 -15.01 -2.04 -9.56
C TRP A 44 -16.03 -1.50 -8.55
N ALA A 45 -16.73 -2.39 -7.85
CA ALA A 45 -17.75 -2.01 -6.87
C ALA A 45 -17.09 -1.69 -5.51
N LEU A 46 -16.14 -2.53 -5.09
CA LEU A 46 -15.26 -2.28 -3.96
C LEU A 46 -13.85 -1.94 -4.46
N GLN A 47 -13.33 -0.81 -4.00
CA GLN A 47 -11.97 -0.37 -4.28
C GLN A 47 -11.39 0.43 -3.11
N TYR A 48 -10.09 0.31 -2.91
CA TYR A 48 -9.34 1.08 -1.93
C TYR A 48 -7.94 1.41 -2.47
N TRP A 49 -7.61 2.70 -2.49
CA TRP A 49 -6.36 3.22 -3.08
C TRP A 49 -5.49 3.99 -2.08
N GLY A 50 -5.71 3.78 -0.78
CA GLY A 50 -4.93 4.39 0.29
C GLY A 50 -5.58 5.59 0.97
N ASP A 51 -6.78 5.98 0.55
CA ASP A 51 -7.59 7.03 1.17
C ASP A 51 -8.94 6.46 1.63
N ASP A 52 -9.54 7.07 2.65
CA ASP A 52 -10.81 6.62 3.22
C ASP A 52 -11.93 6.60 2.16
N VAL A 53 -12.79 5.57 2.23
CA VAL A 53 -13.90 5.34 1.31
C VAL A 53 -15.20 5.06 2.06
N ASP A 54 -16.34 5.51 1.53
CA ASP A 54 -17.67 5.30 2.13
C ASP A 54 -18.33 3.98 1.68
N THR A 55 -17.52 2.93 1.53
CA THR A 55 -17.98 1.60 1.11
C THR A 55 -18.01 0.59 2.26
N GLY A 56 -17.61 1.02 3.47
CA GLY A 56 -17.49 0.17 4.65
C GLY A 56 -16.18 -0.61 4.75
N ILE A 57 -15.23 -0.39 3.83
CA ILE A 57 -13.87 -0.92 3.93
C ILE A 57 -13.11 -0.16 5.02
N VAL A 58 -12.48 -0.89 5.94
CA VAL A 58 -11.61 -0.34 6.98
C VAL A 58 -10.18 -0.78 6.72
N ALA A 59 -9.26 0.17 6.59
CA ALA A 59 -7.86 -0.11 6.29
C ALA A 59 -6.99 -0.14 7.56
N THR A 60 -6.04 -1.07 7.60
CA THR A 60 -4.89 -1.06 8.49
C THR A 60 -3.68 -0.60 7.70
N ASN A 61 -3.21 0.61 7.99
CA ASN A 61 -2.05 1.23 7.35
C ASN A 61 -0.86 1.30 8.32
N ALA A 62 0.34 1.47 7.81
CA ALA A 62 1.55 1.65 8.61
C ALA A 62 2.37 2.85 8.12
N THR A 63 2.98 3.60 9.04
CA THR A 63 3.93 4.66 8.66
C THR A 63 5.33 4.07 8.52
N VAL A 64 5.92 4.17 7.34
CA VAL A 64 7.28 3.69 7.07
C VAL A 64 8.29 4.74 7.53
N THR A 65 9.14 4.36 8.48
CA THR A 65 10.22 5.20 9.02
C THR A 65 11.61 4.76 8.56
N GLY A 66 11.71 3.60 7.92
CA GLY A 66 12.94 3.02 7.40
C GLY A 66 12.75 1.55 7.02
N PRO A 67 13.84 0.82 6.75
CA PRO A 67 13.80 -0.64 6.57
C PRO A 67 13.23 -1.33 7.81
N GLY A 68 12.48 -2.40 7.62
CA GLY A 68 11.80 -3.10 8.70
C GLY A 68 10.64 -3.96 8.22
N GLN A 69 9.98 -4.63 9.17
CA GLN A 69 8.76 -5.38 8.91
C GLN A 69 7.52 -4.53 9.19
N TYR A 70 6.55 -4.59 8.29
CA TYR A 70 5.29 -3.86 8.37
C TYR A 70 4.13 -4.80 8.04
N THR A 71 2.95 -4.50 8.60
CA THR A 71 1.71 -5.20 8.28
C THR A 71 0.67 -4.18 7.82
N VAL A 72 0.05 -4.44 6.68
CA VAL A 72 -1.06 -3.67 6.12
C VAL A 72 -2.23 -4.60 5.83
N GLY A 73 -3.45 -4.09 5.79
CA GLY A 73 -4.62 -4.94 5.57
C GLY A 73 -5.91 -4.19 5.34
N LEU A 74 -6.94 -4.95 4.96
CA LEU A 74 -8.30 -4.46 4.74
C LEU A 74 -9.30 -5.36 5.46
N ASP A 75 -10.28 -4.74 6.10
CA ASP A 75 -11.46 -5.37 6.69
C ASP A 75 -12.69 -4.95 5.88
N PHE A 76 -13.41 -5.94 5.35
CA PHE A 76 -14.59 -5.81 4.51
C PHE A 76 -15.89 -6.08 5.26
N THR A 77 -15.85 -6.41 6.55
CA THR A 77 -17.05 -6.76 7.34
C THR A 77 -18.06 -5.62 7.44
N GLY A 78 -17.60 -4.38 7.26
CA GLY A 78 -18.46 -3.18 7.19
C GLY A 78 -19.09 -2.93 5.82
N THR A 79 -18.71 -3.66 4.77
CA THR A 79 -19.30 -3.52 3.43
C THR A 79 -20.71 -4.09 3.36
N ALA A 80 -21.46 -3.77 2.30
CA ALA A 80 -22.84 -4.25 2.13
C ALA A 80 -22.99 -5.78 2.18
N GLU A 81 -21.99 -6.50 1.66
CA GLU A 81 -21.96 -7.98 1.64
C GLU A 81 -21.13 -8.57 2.79
N GLY A 82 -20.49 -7.73 3.61
CA GLY A 82 -19.61 -8.13 4.71
C GLY A 82 -18.30 -8.83 4.29
N LYS A 83 -18.00 -8.86 2.99
CA LYS A 83 -16.86 -9.56 2.40
C LYS A 83 -16.54 -9.04 1.00
N ALA A 84 -15.31 -9.28 0.56
CA ALA A 84 -14.87 -9.11 -0.81
C ALA A 84 -14.74 -10.47 -1.53
N ALA A 85 -15.03 -10.48 -2.83
CA ALA A 85 -14.85 -11.64 -3.71
C ALA A 85 -14.64 -11.21 -5.16
N ASN A 86 -14.13 -12.12 -6.01
CA ASN A 86 -13.83 -11.87 -7.43
C ASN A 86 -12.79 -10.76 -7.65
N MET A 87 -11.58 -10.94 -7.12
CA MET A 87 -10.58 -9.88 -7.10
C MET A 87 -9.96 -9.68 -8.47
N ALA A 88 -9.60 -8.43 -8.76
CA ALA A 88 -8.90 -8.07 -9.98
C ALA A 88 -7.55 -7.42 -9.69
N PHE A 89 -7.40 -6.82 -8.51
CA PHE A 89 -6.16 -6.18 -8.09
C PHE A 89 -5.95 -6.22 -6.57
N ILE A 90 -4.75 -6.60 -6.13
CA ILE A 90 -4.26 -6.49 -4.75
C ILE A 90 -2.76 -6.19 -4.77
N ALA A 91 -2.32 -5.14 -4.06
CA ALA A 91 -0.90 -4.83 -3.92
C ALA A 91 -0.59 -4.02 -2.65
N PRO A 92 0.38 -4.40 -1.81
CA PRO A 92 1.00 -3.45 -0.89
C PRO A 92 1.67 -2.31 -1.67
N GLN A 93 1.46 -1.09 -1.18
CA GLN A 93 2.04 0.13 -1.71
C GLN A 93 2.59 1.00 -0.59
N ILE A 94 3.60 1.80 -0.89
CA ILE A 94 4.10 2.87 -0.01
C ILE A 94 3.92 4.19 -0.76
N LYS A 95 3.02 5.05 -0.24
CA LYS A 95 2.75 6.37 -0.81
C LYS A 95 4.07 7.14 -0.99
N SER A 96 4.19 7.91 -2.06
CA SER A 96 5.39 8.72 -2.39
C SER A 96 6.73 7.95 -2.45
N GLY A 97 6.72 6.62 -2.28
CA GLY A 97 7.91 5.81 -2.03
C GLY A 97 8.95 5.89 -3.15
N ALA A 98 8.52 6.11 -4.39
CA ALA A 98 9.44 6.20 -5.53
C ALA A 98 10.40 7.40 -5.39
N THR A 99 9.96 8.47 -4.72
CA THR A 99 10.80 9.65 -4.46
C THR A 99 11.45 9.62 -3.08
N THR A 100 10.79 9.07 -2.06
CA THR A 100 11.26 9.10 -0.68
C THR A 100 12.14 7.93 -0.28
N LEU A 101 11.98 6.79 -0.96
CA LEU A 101 12.63 5.51 -0.67
C LEU A 101 13.22 4.90 -1.97
N PRO A 102 13.97 5.68 -2.78
CA PRO A 102 14.42 5.21 -4.08
C PRO A 102 15.26 3.92 -3.96
N GLY A 103 14.92 2.92 -4.76
CA GLY A 103 15.62 1.63 -4.78
C GLY A 103 15.20 0.63 -3.69
N TYR A 104 14.35 1.02 -2.74
CA TYR A 104 13.86 0.11 -1.71
C TYR A 104 13.05 -1.04 -2.31
N THR A 105 13.09 -2.21 -1.67
CA THR A 105 12.41 -3.41 -2.13
C THR A 105 11.52 -4.03 -1.06
N ILE A 106 10.38 -4.56 -1.47
CA ILE A 106 9.41 -5.26 -0.64
C ILE A 106 9.62 -6.77 -0.81
N ARG A 107 9.64 -7.49 0.31
CA ARG A 107 9.46 -8.94 0.37
C ARG A 107 8.21 -9.24 1.17
N ILE A 108 7.22 -9.89 0.56
CA ILE A 108 6.08 -10.41 1.31
C ILE A 108 6.56 -11.61 2.15
N ASP A 109 6.31 -11.54 3.45
CA ASP A 109 6.65 -12.59 4.41
C ASP A 109 5.44 -13.48 4.70
N LYS A 110 4.23 -12.90 4.73
CA LYS A 110 2.99 -13.60 5.08
C LYS A 110 1.78 -12.91 4.46
N ILE A 111 0.81 -13.71 3.99
CA ILE A 111 -0.52 -13.25 3.60
C ILE A 111 -1.55 -14.07 4.40
N GLU A 112 -2.45 -13.38 5.10
CA GLU A 112 -3.51 -13.98 5.88
C GLU A 112 -4.87 -13.51 5.35
N ILE A 113 -5.73 -14.46 5.02
CA ILE A 113 -7.14 -14.22 4.67
C ILE A 113 -8.00 -14.83 5.76
N ASN A 114 -8.90 -14.05 6.36
CA ASN A 114 -9.78 -14.50 7.44
C ASN A 114 -9.00 -15.19 8.59
N GLY A 115 -7.82 -14.66 8.91
CA GLY A 115 -6.92 -15.21 9.94
C GLY A 115 -6.18 -16.50 9.56
N LYS A 116 -6.28 -16.96 8.30
CA LYS A 116 -5.58 -18.14 7.80
C LYS A 116 -4.50 -17.74 6.80
N GLU A 117 -3.28 -18.22 7.04
CA GLU A 117 -2.17 -18.05 6.11
C GLU A 117 -2.38 -18.81 4.79
N ILE A 118 -2.04 -18.15 3.68
CA ILE A 118 -2.08 -18.73 2.33
C ILE A 118 -0.70 -18.77 1.70
N SER A 119 -0.48 -19.68 0.76
CA SER A 119 0.77 -19.80 0.02
C SER A 119 0.85 -18.80 -1.14
N PHE A 120 2.06 -18.39 -1.50
CA PHE A 120 2.32 -17.50 -2.62
C PHE A 120 3.69 -17.80 -3.26
N THR A 121 3.87 -17.40 -4.51
CA THR A 121 5.16 -17.46 -5.21
C THR A 121 5.93 -16.14 -5.05
N LYS A 122 7.13 -16.06 -5.64
CA LYS A 122 7.95 -14.84 -5.59
C LYS A 122 7.31 -13.73 -6.42
N GLY A 123 7.35 -12.50 -5.90
CA GLY A 123 6.94 -11.29 -6.62
C GLY A 123 8.10 -10.32 -6.84
N TYR A 124 7.78 -9.11 -7.30
CA TYR A 124 8.73 -8.04 -7.56
C TYR A 124 8.22 -6.70 -7.01
N THR A 125 9.16 -5.81 -6.71
CA THR A 125 8.87 -4.41 -6.41
C THR A 125 9.07 -3.57 -7.67
N ASN A 126 8.22 -2.58 -7.89
CA ASN A 126 8.37 -1.58 -8.95
C ASN A 126 7.90 -0.21 -8.45
N ASP A 127 8.22 0.84 -9.19
CA ASP A 127 7.65 2.16 -8.96
C ASP A 127 6.39 2.33 -9.84
N GLU A 128 5.30 2.80 -9.26
CA GLU A 128 4.04 3.05 -9.97
C GLU A 128 3.39 4.32 -9.42
N GLU A 129 3.00 5.24 -10.31
CA GLU A 129 2.27 6.48 -9.93
C GLU A 129 2.92 7.27 -8.77
N GLY A 130 4.24 7.19 -8.63
CA GLY A 130 5.00 7.85 -7.55
C GLY A 130 5.15 7.04 -6.25
N ASN A 131 4.56 5.84 -6.19
CA ASN A 131 4.64 4.91 -5.07
C ASN A 131 5.64 3.79 -5.35
N ILE A 132 6.09 3.14 -4.28
CA ILE A 132 6.65 1.79 -4.40
C ILE A 132 5.49 0.81 -4.30
N ARG A 133 5.46 -0.20 -5.16
CA ARG A 133 4.41 -1.22 -5.21
C ARG A 133 5.00 -2.61 -5.38
N MET A 134 4.33 -3.61 -4.82
CA MET A 134 4.53 -5.03 -5.16
C MET A 134 3.18 -5.68 -5.40
N ASN A 135 2.93 -6.19 -6.60
CA ASN A 135 1.66 -6.84 -6.91
C ASN A 135 1.55 -8.21 -6.21
N ILE A 136 0.42 -8.46 -5.56
CA ILE A 136 0.02 -9.81 -5.13
C ILE A 136 -0.81 -10.47 -6.23
N TYR A 137 -1.76 -9.70 -6.77
CA TYR A 137 -2.60 -10.12 -7.87
C TYR A 137 -2.86 -8.92 -8.76
N ASN A 138 -2.47 -9.01 -10.04
CA ASN A 138 -2.84 -8.06 -11.08
C ASN A 138 -2.89 -8.80 -12.42
N GLU A 139 -4.09 -9.16 -12.87
CA GLU A 139 -4.28 -10.00 -14.05
C GLU A 139 -3.96 -9.31 -15.39
N TRP A 140 -3.73 -7.99 -15.37
CA TRP A 140 -3.42 -7.20 -16.56
C TRP A 140 -1.95 -6.79 -16.67
N ALA A 141 -1.18 -6.99 -15.60
CA ALA A 141 0.21 -6.58 -15.57
C ALA A 141 1.14 -7.63 -16.20
N SER A 142 2.27 -7.13 -16.69
CA SER A 142 3.47 -7.92 -16.94
C SER A 142 4.58 -7.38 -16.05
N VAL A 143 5.66 -8.15 -15.87
CA VAL A 143 6.83 -7.67 -15.11
C VAL A 143 7.39 -6.42 -15.80
N PRO A 144 7.43 -5.25 -15.13
CA PRO A 144 7.86 -4.00 -15.73
C PRO A 144 9.40 -3.91 -15.81
N ALA A 145 9.91 -2.97 -16.60
CA ALA A 145 11.34 -2.82 -16.85
C ALA A 145 12.14 -2.37 -15.60
N ASP A 146 11.48 -1.71 -14.66
CA ASP A 146 12.04 -1.24 -13.38
C ASP A 146 11.81 -2.23 -12.23
N ALA A 147 11.34 -3.44 -12.53
CA ALA A 147 11.17 -4.49 -11.54
C ALA A 147 12.49 -4.78 -10.81
N ARG A 148 12.40 -4.91 -9.50
CA ARG A 148 13.52 -5.20 -8.60
C ARG A 148 13.06 -6.15 -7.50
N SER A 149 13.99 -6.94 -6.97
CA SER A 149 13.74 -7.87 -5.86
C SER A 149 14.79 -7.70 -4.78
N TRP A 150 14.48 -8.13 -3.57
CA TRP A 150 15.35 -7.99 -2.40
C TRP A 150 16.68 -8.75 -2.55
N ASP A 151 16.75 -9.80 -3.40
CA ASP A 151 17.98 -10.56 -3.71
C ASP A 151 18.70 -10.02 -4.95
N GLY A 152 18.07 -9.11 -5.69
CA GLY A 152 18.49 -8.77 -7.04
C GLY A 152 18.24 -9.87 -8.08
N ASP A 153 17.47 -10.92 -7.76
CA ASP A 153 17.10 -11.98 -8.70
C ASP A 153 15.64 -11.83 -9.15
N LEU A 154 15.42 -11.66 -10.45
CA LEU A 154 14.08 -11.56 -11.05
C LEU A 154 13.58 -12.89 -11.63
N THR A 155 14.27 -14.00 -11.38
CA THR A 155 13.81 -15.33 -11.78
C THR A 155 12.49 -15.64 -11.08
N ASP A 156 11.53 -16.17 -11.84
CA ASP A 156 10.20 -16.61 -11.39
C ASP A 156 9.32 -15.54 -10.70
N VAL A 157 9.66 -14.25 -10.84
CA VAL A 157 8.78 -13.18 -10.35
C VAL A 157 7.54 -13.03 -11.24
N SER A 158 6.40 -12.72 -10.63
CA SER A 158 5.13 -12.58 -11.33
C SER A 158 4.31 -11.42 -10.76
N PRO A 159 3.46 -10.77 -11.58
CA PRO A 159 2.44 -9.84 -11.07
C PRO A 159 1.26 -10.54 -10.38
N VAL A 160 1.17 -11.86 -10.52
CA VAL A 160 0.19 -12.74 -9.89
C VAL A 160 0.97 -13.81 -9.11
N ILE A 161 1.02 -13.67 -7.79
CA ILE A 161 1.77 -14.58 -6.90
C ILE A 161 0.85 -15.48 -6.06
N VAL A 162 -0.44 -15.17 -6.02
CA VAL A 162 -1.50 -15.95 -5.37
C VAL A 162 -2.53 -16.35 -6.43
N SER A 163 -3.07 -17.56 -6.34
CA SER A 163 -4.14 -17.99 -7.25
C SER A 163 -5.41 -17.19 -7.00
N LYS A 164 -6.16 -16.86 -8.07
CA LYS A 164 -7.46 -16.19 -7.94
C LYS A 164 -8.42 -16.98 -7.03
N ASP A 165 -8.33 -18.31 -7.08
CA ASP A 165 -9.17 -19.24 -6.34
C ASP A 165 -8.91 -19.23 -4.82
N ASP A 166 -7.82 -18.59 -4.36
CA ASP A 166 -7.52 -18.43 -2.94
C ASP A 166 -8.20 -17.18 -2.34
N PHE A 167 -8.72 -16.27 -3.18
CA PHE A 167 -9.45 -15.07 -2.75
C PHE A 167 -10.97 -15.31 -2.70
N VAL A 168 -11.41 -16.15 -1.77
CA VAL A 168 -12.83 -16.51 -1.61
C VAL A 168 -13.37 -15.93 -0.32
N ASP A 169 -14.49 -15.21 -0.42
CA ASP A 169 -15.26 -14.69 0.72
C ASP A 169 -14.36 -14.01 1.78
N MET A 170 -13.56 -13.04 1.31
CA MET A 170 -12.54 -12.37 2.10
C MET A 170 -13.20 -11.31 3.00
N GLU A 171 -13.43 -11.66 4.26
CA GLU A 171 -13.85 -10.71 5.31
C GLU A 171 -12.67 -9.83 5.71
N THR A 172 -11.47 -10.41 5.80
CA THR A 172 -10.23 -9.70 6.12
C THR A 172 -9.05 -10.21 5.30
N ILE A 173 -8.13 -9.31 4.99
CA ILE A 173 -6.81 -9.65 4.45
C ILE A 173 -5.72 -8.82 5.14
N PHE A 174 -4.65 -9.50 5.54
CA PHE A 174 -3.45 -8.87 6.08
C PHE A 174 -2.22 -9.37 5.32
N VAL A 175 -1.32 -8.44 5.02
CA VAL A 175 -0.05 -8.69 4.36
C VAL A 175 1.06 -8.18 5.24
N THR A 176 1.89 -9.10 5.73
CA THR A 176 3.13 -8.77 6.42
C THR A 176 4.25 -8.80 5.40
N PHE A 177 5.03 -7.74 5.33
CA PHE A 177 6.17 -7.62 4.43
C PHE A 177 7.39 -7.02 5.13
N THR A 178 8.57 -7.43 4.69
CA THR A 178 9.83 -6.80 5.04
C THR A 178 10.21 -5.82 3.94
N LEU A 179 10.51 -4.59 4.33
CA LEU A 179 11.05 -3.54 3.49
C LEU A 179 12.57 -3.48 3.65
N PHE A 180 13.29 -3.58 2.53
CA PHE A 180 14.73 -3.46 2.46
C PHE A 180 15.11 -2.10 1.87
N ASP A 181 16.16 -1.46 2.37
CA ASP A 181 16.77 -0.32 1.68
C ASP A 181 17.44 -0.73 0.37
N ALA A 182 17.97 0.27 -0.36
CA ALA A 182 18.64 0.08 -1.63
C ALA A 182 19.91 -0.79 -1.52
N GLU A 183 20.50 -0.87 -0.33
CA GLU A 183 21.67 -1.69 -0.02
C GLU A 183 21.31 -3.12 0.43
N GLY A 184 20.02 -3.44 0.57
CA GLY A 184 19.54 -4.76 0.98
C GLY A 184 19.50 -4.98 2.49
N ASN A 185 19.53 -3.93 3.30
CA ASN A 185 19.33 -4.03 4.75
C ASN A 185 17.83 -4.00 5.07
N SER A 186 17.36 -4.93 5.90
CA SER A 186 15.97 -4.99 6.39
C SER A 186 15.75 -4.22 7.71
N GLY A 187 16.75 -3.49 8.19
CA GLY A 187 16.77 -2.97 9.55
C GLY A 187 16.95 -4.06 10.62
N GLU A 188 17.17 -3.66 11.87
CA GLU A 188 16.97 -4.55 13.00
C GLU A 188 15.46 -4.76 13.16
N ALA A 189 15.03 -5.98 13.53
CA ALA A 189 13.65 -6.18 13.93
C ALA A 189 13.33 -5.18 15.04
N ALA A 190 12.48 -4.20 14.76
CA ALA A 190 12.02 -3.29 15.79
C ALA A 190 11.43 -4.17 16.89
N ASP A 191 11.95 -4.04 18.12
CA ASP A 191 11.23 -4.55 19.30
C ASP A 191 9.81 -4.03 19.16
N ALA A 192 8.84 -4.96 19.14
CA ALA A 192 7.44 -4.66 18.91
C ALA A 192 7.08 -3.43 19.77
N PRO A 193 6.43 -2.40 19.20
CA PRO A 193 6.06 -1.23 19.99
C PRO A 193 5.25 -1.72 21.19
N GLU A 194 5.74 -1.40 22.39
CA GLU A 194 5.03 -1.65 23.64
C GLU A 194 3.63 -1.06 23.46
N ALA A 195 2.61 -1.91 23.54
CA ALA A 195 1.23 -1.52 23.32
C ALA A 195 0.89 -0.36 24.26
N THR A 196 0.87 0.87 23.74
CA THR A 196 0.39 2.01 24.51
C THR A 196 -1.10 1.84 24.65
N THR A 197 -1.54 1.49 25.86
CA THR A 197 -2.94 1.35 26.24
C THR A 197 -3.76 2.53 25.71
N PRO A 198 -4.89 2.30 25.02
CA PRO A 198 -5.77 3.37 24.59
C PRO A 198 -6.26 4.14 25.82
N LYS A 199 -6.06 5.45 25.83
CA LYS A 199 -6.74 6.31 26.80
C LYS A 199 -8.23 6.33 26.46
N THR A 200 -8.97 5.61 27.30
CA THR A 200 -10.41 5.72 27.58
C THR A 200 -11.39 5.48 26.43
N GLY A 201 -11.97 4.28 26.46
CA GLY A 201 -13.43 4.10 26.50
C GLY A 201 -14.15 3.90 25.17
N VAL A 202 -14.16 2.67 24.65
CA VAL A 202 -15.34 1.78 24.62
C VAL A 202 -14.81 0.34 24.49
N THR A 203 -15.39 -0.60 25.25
CA THR A 203 -15.06 -2.03 25.18
C THR A 203 -15.40 -2.61 23.80
N SER A 204 -14.42 -3.09 23.07
CA SER A 204 -14.61 -4.07 21.99
C SER A 204 -13.43 -5.04 22.02
N MET A 205 -13.75 -6.33 22.06
CA MET A 205 -12.81 -7.44 22.20
C MET A 205 -11.84 -7.48 21.03
N ALA A 206 -10.59 -7.05 21.24
CA ALA A 206 -9.48 -7.43 20.38
C ALA A 206 -9.03 -8.84 20.79
N LEU A 207 -9.29 -9.79 19.90
CA LEU A 207 -8.83 -11.15 20.00
C LEU A 207 -7.34 -11.15 19.66
N VAL A 208 -6.51 -11.21 20.71
CA VAL A 208 -5.04 -11.30 20.58
C VAL A 208 -4.70 -12.70 20.09
N TYR A 209 -4.48 -12.86 18.77
CA TYR A 209 -3.73 -13.99 18.25
C TYR A 209 -2.26 -13.58 18.12
N GLY A 210 -1.47 -14.00 19.10
CA GLY A 210 -0.01 -14.01 19.02
C GLY A 210 0.52 -15.38 18.64
N LEU A 211 1.59 -15.40 17.86
CA LEU A 211 2.58 -16.48 17.70
C LEU A 211 3.75 -15.89 16.90
N GLY A 212 5.02 -15.88 17.32
CA GLY A 212 5.65 -16.35 18.55
C GLY A 212 7.17 -16.27 18.38
N ALA A 213 7.88 -15.69 19.35
CA ALA A 213 9.34 -15.81 19.47
C ALA A 213 9.65 -16.51 20.80
N LEU A 214 10.04 -17.77 20.72
CA LEU A 214 10.60 -18.53 21.83
C LEU A 214 12.12 -18.35 21.85
N ALA A 215 12.62 -17.48 22.74
CA ALA A 215 14.02 -17.50 23.16
C ALA A 215 14.07 -17.98 24.63
N THR A 216 14.37 -19.26 24.81
CA THR A 216 14.56 -19.86 26.13
C THR A 216 15.98 -19.56 26.63
N GLY A 217 16.10 -18.67 27.63
CA GLY A 217 17.37 -18.28 28.26
C GLY A 217 17.29 -18.31 29.79
N ALA A 218 17.68 -19.46 30.37
CA ALA A 218 18.23 -19.67 31.71
C ALA A 218 17.78 -18.77 32.89
N LEU A 219 16.94 -19.32 33.78
CA LEU A 219 16.87 -18.88 35.19
C LEU A 219 17.34 -20.00 36.12
N VAL A 220 18.58 -19.85 36.59
CA VAL A 220 19.26 -20.67 37.58
C VAL A 220 18.57 -20.52 38.94
N PHE A 221 17.89 -21.57 39.40
CA PHE A 221 17.36 -21.64 40.76
C PHE A 221 18.49 -21.87 41.77
N LYS A 222 18.89 -20.82 42.48
CA LYS A 222 19.82 -20.92 43.61
C LYS A 222 19.04 -21.33 44.87
N ARG A 223 19.06 -22.63 45.18
CA ARG A 223 18.67 -23.19 46.48
C ARG A 223 19.43 -22.49 47.62
N LYS A 224 18.74 -22.11 48.70
CA LYS A 224 19.37 -21.97 50.02
C LYS A 224 18.51 -22.65 51.10
N LYS A 225 19.03 -23.77 51.61
CA LYS A 225 18.75 -24.34 52.94
C LYS A 225 19.04 -23.25 54.00
N ARG A 226 18.32 -23.10 55.10
CA ARG A 226 17.86 -24.06 56.11
C ARG A 226 16.59 -23.53 56.74
#